data_AF-X1GMP6-F1
#
_entry.id   AF-X1GMP6-F1
#
_cell.length_a   1.000
_cell.length_b   1.000
_cell.length_c   1.000
_cell.angle_alpha   90.00
_cell.angle_beta   90.00
_cell.angle_gamma   90.00
#
_symmetry.space_group_name_H-M   'P 1'
#
loop_
_entity.id
_entity.type
_entity.pdbx_description
1 polymer ?
#
loop_
_entity_poly.entity_id
_entity_poly.type
_entity_poly.pdbx_seq_one_letter_code
_entity_poly.pdbx_strand_id
1 'polypeptide(L)'
;EPLFEMNDPTLISLSNSLVEGLTNPIDKAKAIYDYVSENIEYVGQAVERGALWAYQNKEGDCSEYSNLMITLLRIQGIPARKCTGLILSNATAAGVATPNNNLGVGAEWDYYSNFLKDSPSFSAGILDSNTLLHAWLEYYVPNIGWIPSDPTWGSTGYNYFNYMDFIHLTANIGAWFEIPSLTNNVSEYSVLPSPVYQANGVFEYETLIHVEVLEVNLIEDNTILPIIVGLIILITFLVIIYIFIKTGKSKKENKVMYENDSLSYTY
;
A
#
# COMPACT_ATOMS: atom_id res chain seq x y z
N GLU A 1 3.86 -4.00 25.10
CA GLU A 1 4.14 -2.88 24.17
C GLU A 1 3.06 -1.83 24.36
N PRO A 2 3.38 -0.62 24.85
CA PRO A 2 2.38 0.35 25.31
C PRO A 2 1.51 0.94 24.18
N LEU A 3 1.98 0.94 22.94
CA LEU A 3 1.34 1.62 21.80
C LEU A 3 0.32 0.75 21.04
N PHE A 4 0.27 -0.56 21.31
CA PHE A 4 -0.64 -1.49 20.63
C PHE A 4 -1.85 -1.90 21.47
N GLU A 5 -1.95 -1.50 22.74
CA GLU A 5 -3.19 -1.46 23.55
C GLU A 5 -4.21 -2.63 23.38
N MET A 6 -3.74 -3.86 23.12
CA MET A 6 -4.59 -4.99 22.65
C MET A 6 -5.64 -5.47 23.65
N ASN A 7 -5.49 -5.09 24.92
CA ASN A 7 -6.41 -5.45 25.99
C ASN A 7 -7.51 -4.38 26.19
N ASP A 8 -7.49 -3.29 25.43
CA ASP A 8 -8.52 -2.26 25.53
C ASP A 8 -9.88 -2.80 25.02
N PRO A 9 -10.95 -2.75 25.83
CA PRO A 9 -12.24 -3.31 25.45
C PRO A 9 -12.86 -2.62 24.22
N THR A 10 -12.53 -1.35 23.98
CA THR A 10 -13.03 -0.59 22.82
C THR A 10 -12.42 -1.13 21.54
N LEU A 11 -11.11 -1.34 21.52
CA LEU A 11 -10.40 -1.91 20.36
C LEU A 11 -10.77 -3.38 20.14
N ILE A 12 -11.01 -4.15 21.21
CA ILE A 12 -11.53 -5.52 21.11
C ILE A 12 -12.90 -5.52 20.45
N SER A 13 -13.82 -4.67 20.92
CA SER A 13 -15.17 -4.56 20.34
C SER A 13 -15.12 -4.14 18.87
N LEU A 14 -14.28 -3.15 18.54
CA LEU A 14 -14.08 -2.70 17.17
C LEU A 14 -13.58 -3.84 16.29
N SER A 15 -12.47 -4.46 16.66
CA SER A 15 -11.83 -5.55 15.91
C SER A 15 -12.81 -6.69 15.64
N ASN A 16 -13.58 -7.12 16.65
CA ASN A 16 -14.59 -8.16 16.49
C ASN A 16 -15.72 -7.77 15.54
N SER A 17 -16.17 -6.52 15.59
CA SER A 17 -17.24 -6.03 14.70
C SER A 17 -16.81 -5.95 13.23
N LEU A 18 -15.56 -5.51 12.96
CA LEU A 18 -15.04 -5.38 11.60
C LEU A 18 -14.93 -6.72 10.86
N VAL A 19 -14.74 -7.82 11.61
CA VAL A 19 -14.48 -9.14 11.03
C VAL A 19 -15.61 -10.14 11.25
N GLU A 20 -16.79 -9.65 11.64
CA GLU A 20 -17.94 -10.49 11.92
C GLU A 20 -18.28 -11.38 10.70
N GLY A 21 -18.40 -12.68 10.93
CA GLY A 21 -18.66 -13.67 9.86
C GLY A 21 -17.46 -14.03 8.99
N LEU A 22 -16.31 -13.35 9.12
CA LEU A 22 -15.09 -13.65 8.36
C LEU A 22 -14.26 -14.73 9.06
N THR A 23 -13.81 -15.71 8.28
CA THR A 23 -12.98 -16.84 8.77
C THR A 23 -11.57 -16.84 8.19
N ASN A 24 -11.40 -16.37 6.96
CA ASN A 24 -10.11 -16.27 6.30
C ASN A 24 -9.30 -15.10 6.88
N PRO A 25 -8.05 -15.31 7.33
CA PRO A 25 -7.21 -14.25 7.91
C PRO A 25 -6.92 -13.10 6.93
N ILE A 26 -6.87 -13.36 5.62
CA ILE A 26 -6.69 -12.31 4.61
C ILE A 26 -7.93 -11.42 4.52
N ASP A 27 -9.13 -12.02 4.52
CA ASP A 27 -10.39 -11.25 4.47
C ASP A 27 -10.55 -10.41 5.74
N LYS A 28 -10.18 -10.96 6.90
CA LYS A 28 -10.10 -10.21 8.16
C LYS A 28 -9.13 -9.03 8.05
N ALA A 29 -7.93 -9.28 7.53
CA ALA A 29 -6.92 -8.24 7.35
C ALA A 29 -7.40 -7.14 6.38
N LYS A 30 -8.13 -7.51 5.32
CA LYS A 30 -8.72 -6.56 4.37
C LYS A 30 -9.76 -5.67 5.04
N ALA A 31 -10.70 -6.24 5.78
CA ALA A 31 -11.72 -5.46 6.47
C ALA A 31 -11.12 -4.49 7.49
N ILE A 32 -10.06 -4.90 8.19
CA ILE A 32 -9.31 -4.04 9.10
C ILE A 32 -8.53 -2.96 8.34
N TYR A 33 -7.84 -3.31 7.25
CA TYR A 33 -7.13 -2.35 6.39
C TYR A 33 -8.07 -1.26 5.88
N ASP A 34 -9.22 -1.67 5.33
CA ASP A 34 -10.22 -0.75 4.76
C ASP A 34 -10.68 0.23 5.83
N TYR A 35 -11.06 -0.28 7.00
CA TYR A 35 -11.46 0.56 8.14
C TYR A 35 -10.40 1.60 8.48
N VAL A 36 -9.14 1.18 8.69
CA VAL A 36 -8.06 2.09 9.10
C VAL A 36 -7.80 3.13 8.01
N SER A 37 -7.73 2.71 6.75
CA SER A 37 -7.44 3.60 5.62
C SER A 37 -8.55 4.63 5.34
N GLU A 38 -9.81 4.30 5.68
CA GLU A 38 -10.98 5.14 5.42
C GLU A 38 -11.40 6.00 6.63
N ASN A 39 -10.98 5.65 7.86
CA ASN A 39 -11.48 6.26 9.09
C ASN A 39 -10.44 7.02 9.90
N ILE A 40 -9.19 7.07 9.44
CA ILE A 40 -8.13 7.91 10.04
C ILE A 40 -7.77 9.01 9.04
N GLU A 41 -7.64 10.24 9.53
CA GLU A 41 -7.13 11.40 8.80
C GLU A 41 -5.62 11.56 9.04
N TYR A 42 -4.86 11.82 7.98
CA TYR A 42 -3.41 12.00 8.10
C TYR A 42 -3.07 13.35 8.73
N VAL A 43 -2.62 13.31 9.99
CA VAL A 43 -2.22 14.49 10.77
C VAL A 43 -0.90 14.18 11.46
N GLY A 44 0.16 14.92 11.08
CA GLY A 44 1.51 14.72 11.61
C GLY A 44 1.58 14.84 13.14
N GLN A 45 2.22 13.86 13.79
CA GLN A 45 2.36 13.85 15.24
C GLN A 45 3.78 14.23 15.68
N ALA A 46 3.88 15.05 16.72
CA ALA A 46 5.17 15.37 17.33
C ALA A 46 5.70 14.22 18.20
N VAL A 47 4.80 13.37 18.69
CA VAL A 47 5.08 12.19 19.50
C VAL A 47 4.03 11.15 19.14
N GLU A 48 4.48 9.91 18.97
CA GLU A 48 3.59 8.78 18.71
C GLU A 48 2.59 8.56 19.85
N ARG A 49 1.33 8.34 19.49
CA ARG A 49 0.17 8.36 20.40
C ARG A 49 -0.43 6.98 20.66
N GLY A 50 -0.19 6.01 19.77
CA GLY A 50 -0.69 4.63 19.91
C GLY A 50 -2.07 4.38 19.29
N ALA A 51 -2.49 3.12 19.29
CA ALA A 51 -3.66 2.62 18.57
C ALA A 51 -5.01 3.15 19.11
N LEU A 52 -5.19 3.18 20.44
CA LEU A 52 -6.43 3.66 21.05
C LEU A 52 -6.63 5.14 20.78
N TRP A 53 -5.55 5.93 20.90
CA TRP A 53 -5.60 7.36 20.63
C TRP A 53 -5.97 7.61 19.16
N ALA A 54 -5.33 6.91 18.22
CA ALA A 54 -5.67 7.01 16.79
C ALA A 54 -7.14 6.68 16.53
N TYR A 55 -7.64 5.60 17.11
CA TYR A 55 -9.04 5.22 16.99
C TYR A 55 -10.02 6.26 17.58
N GLN A 56 -9.69 6.85 18.73
CA GLN A 56 -10.57 7.82 19.40
C GLN A 56 -10.59 9.17 18.71
N ASN A 57 -9.44 9.64 18.22
CA ASN A 57 -9.30 10.97 17.63
C ASN A 57 -9.52 10.97 16.11
N LYS A 58 -9.51 9.80 15.47
CA LYS A 58 -9.68 9.64 14.00
C LYS A 58 -8.59 10.35 13.20
N GLU A 59 -7.41 10.50 13.79
CA GLU A 59 -6.27 11.14 13.16
C GLU A 59 -4.95 10.49 13.62
N GLY A 60 -3.88 10.76 12.87
CA GLY A 60 -2.53 10.35 13.19
C GLY A 60 -1.64 10.33 11.95
N ASP A 61 -0.37 9.99 12.09
CA ASP A 61 0.53 9.79 10.95
C ASP A 61 0.78 8.29 10.70
N CYS A 62 1.72 7.96 9.80
CA CYS A 62 2.03 6.59 9.41
C CYS A 62 2.19 5.62 10.60
N SER A 63 2.63 6.12 11.76
CA SER A 63 2.84 5.36 12.98
C SER A 63 1.52 4.99 13.66
N GLU A 64 0.55 5.90 13.76
CA GLU A 64 -0.80 5.64 14.27
C GLU A 64 -1.60 4.71 13.36
N TYR A 65 -1.52 4.91 12.04
CA TYR A 65 -2.14 4.02 11.04
C TYR A 65 -1.62 2.59 11.22
N SER A 66 -0.30 2.42 11.30
CA SER A 66 0.35 1.13 11.52
C SER A 66 -0.02 0.52 12.87
N ASN A 67 0.03 1.31 13.95
CA ASN A 67 -0.30 0.85 15.30
C ASN A 67 -1.73 0.34 15.40
N LEU A 68 -2.69 1.09 14.87
CA LEU A 68 -4.09 0.69 14.91
C LEU A 68 -4.32 -0.60 14.12
N MET A 69 -3.82 -0.70 12.88
CA MET A 69 -3.98 -1.91 12.08
C MET A 69 -3.33 -3.13 12.75
N ILE A 70 -2.08 -3.01 13.23
CA ILE A 70 -1.38 -4.09 13.96
C ILE A 70 -2.19 -4.54 15.17
N THR A 71 -2.73 -3.59 15.94
CA THR A 71 -3.50 -3.87 17.15
C THR A 71 -4.75 -4.68 16.83
N LEU A 72 -5.53 -4.23 15.84
CA LEU A 72 -6.77 -4.89 15.45
C LEU A 72 -6.53 -6.29 14.87
N LEU A 73 -5.43 -6.48 14.12
CA LEU A 73 -5.00 -7.78 13.61
C LEU A 73 -4.62 -8.73 14.76
N ARG A 74 -3.80 -8.26 15.71
CA ARG A 74 -3.34 -9.07 16.84
C ARG A 74 -4.47 -9.45 17.78
N ILE A 75 -5.48 -8.61 17.96
CA ILE A 75 -6.74 -8.96 18.68
C ILE A 75 -7.43 -10.16 18.02
N GLN A 76 -7.39 -10.28 16.69
CA GLN A 76 -7.91 -11.43 15.95
C GLN A 76 -6.98 -12.65 15.93
N GLY A 77 -5.87 -12.61 16.68
CA GLY A 77 -4.86 -13.66 16.70
C GLY A 77 -4.00 -13.73 15.44
N ILE A 78 -4.01 -12.69 14.59
CA ILE A 78 -3.17 -12.60 13.41
C ILE A 78 -1.85 -11.93 13.83
N PRO A 79 -0.70 -12.62 13.76
CA PRO A 79 0.58 -12.00 14.09
C PRO A 79 0.85 -10.85 13.12
N ALA A 80 1.20 -9.68 13.66
CA ALA A 80 1.55 -8.51 12.87
C ALA A 80 2.74 -7.78 13.51
N ARG A 81 3.57 -7.12 12.69
CA ARG A 81 4.76 -6.39 13.13
C ARG A 81 4.93 -5.09 12.36
N LYS A 82 5.40 -4.06 13.05
CA LYS A 82 5.69 -2.75 12.44
C LYS A 82 6.95 -2.85 11.60
N CYS A 83 6.95 -2.18 10.45
CA CYS A 83 8.11 -1.98 9.60
C CYS A 83 8.37 -0.48 9.49
N THR A 84 9.64 -0.07 9.57
CA THR A 84 10.02 1.34 9.42
C THR A 84 11.18 1.47 8.44
N GLY A 85 11.21 2.60 7.73
CA GLY A 85 12.15 2.78 6.64
C GLY A 85 12.01 4.12 5.94
N LEU A 86 12.40 4.14 4.66
CA LEU A 86 12.34 5.30 3.78
C LEU A 86 11.42 5.02 2.60
N ILE A 87 10.63 6.01 2.21
CA ILE A 87 9.92 6.04 0.93
C ILE A 87 10.60 7.04 0.01
N LEU A 88 10.88 6.62 -1.23
CA LEU A 88 11.27 7.54 -2.29
C LEU A 88 10.02 8.31 -2.75
N SER A 89 10.03 9.63 -2.55
CA SER A 89 8.89 10.52 -2.83
C SER A 89 9.32 11.68 -3.73
N ASN A 90 8.35 12.45 -4.24
CA ASN A 90 8.61 13.73 -4.92
C ASN A 90 8.17 14.93 -4.07
N ALA A 91 7.98 14.73 -2.76
CA ALA A 91 7.26 15.66 -1.93
C ALA A 91 8.14 16.80 -1.42
N THR A 92 8.21 17.89 -2.19
CA THR A 92 8.73 19.17 -1.70
C THR A 92 7.84 19.67 -0.56
N ALA A 93 8.30 19.49 0.68
CA ALA A 93 7.85 20.09 1.93
C ALA A 93 6.41 20.69 1.96
N ALA A 94 5.53 20.04 2.75
CA ALA A 94 4.22 20.50 3.25
C ALA A 94 2.93 19.92 2.63
N GLY A 95 2.99 18.78 1.92
CA GLY A 95 1.81 17.99 1.56
C GLY A 95 2.04 16.50 1.85
N VAL A 96 0.96 15.73 2.07
CA VAL A 96 0.99 14.26 2.26
C VAL A 96 1.91 13.66 1.20
N ALA A 97 3.12 13.28 1.61
CA ALA A 97 4.22 12.99 0.71
C ALA A 97 4.01 11.66 0.01
N THR A 98 3.33 11.64 -1.13
CA THR A 98 2.97 10.39 -1.78
C THR A 98 4.16 9.62 -2.35
N PRO A 99 4.09 8.28 -2.41
CA PRO A 99 5.10 7.45 -3.08
C PRO A 99 5.33 7.91 -4.54
N ASN A 100 6.60 8.00 -4.98
CA ASN A 100 6.94 8.38 -6.35
C ASN A 100 6.97 7.17 -7.29
N ASN A 101 5.93 7.05 -8.14
CA ASN A 101 5.86 5.98 -9.13
C ASN A 101 6.57 6.31 -10.46
N ASN A 102 7.10 7.51 -10.63
CA ASN A 102 7.88 7.91 -11.81
C ASN A 102 9.36 7.54 -11.65
N LEU A 103 9.62 6.23 -11.72
CA LEU A 103 10.95 5.64 -11.66
C LEU A 103 11.65 5.70 -13.02
N GLY A 104 11.87 6.90 -13.58
CA GLY A 104 12.61 7.06 -14.83
C GLY A 104 14.11 6.76 -14.66
N VAL A 105 14.78 6.28 -15.71
CA VAL A 105 16.24 6.14 -15.72
C VAL A 105 16.89 7.51 -15.45
N GLY A 106 17.84 7.55 -14.51
CA GLY A 106 18.51 8.75 -14.02
C GLY A 106 17.73 9.53 -12.95
N ALA A 107 16.62 9.00 -12.43
CA ALA A 107 16.00 9.55 -11.24
C ALA A 107 16.87 9.25 -10.01
N GLU A 108 17.04 10.27 -9.15
CA GLU A 108 17.97 10.23 -8.01
C GLU A 108 17.31 10.75 -6.73
N TRP A 109 17.70 10.15 -5.61
CA TRP A 109 17.28 10.52 -4.26
C TRP A 109 18.47 10.44 -3.32
N ASP A 110 18.62 11.46 -2.49
CA ASP A 110 19.60 11.48 -1.41
C ASP A 110 18.90 11.54 -0.06
N TYR A 111 19.28 10.68 0.86
CA TYR A 111 18.88 10.77 2.24
C TYR A 111 20.09 11.00 3.14
N TYR A 112 20.04 12.09 3.90
CA TYR A 112 21.11 12.50 4.81
C TYR A 112 20.67 12.27 6.26
N SER A 113 21.31 11.34 6.95
CA SER A 113 21.13 11.12 8.38
C SER A 113 22.35 11.59 9.17
N ASN A 114 22.17 12.62 9.99
CA ASN A 114 23.20 13.11 10.91
C ASN A 114 22.80 12.72 12.33
N PHE A 115 23.52 11.76 12.91
CA PHE A 115 23.34 11.42 14.31
C PHE A 115 24.33 12.24 15.15
N LEU A 116 23.90 13.43 15.54
CA LEU A 116 24.62 14.26 16.50
C LEU A 116 24.12 13.93 17.90
N LYS A 117 25.04 13.63 18.82
CA LYS A 117 24.79 13.28 20.22
C LYS A 117 23.86 14.27 20.96
N ASP A 118 23.80 15.52 20.49
CA ASP A 118 23.01 16.61 21.08
C ASP A 118 21.94 17.17 20.12
N SER A 119 21.55 16.44 19.06
CA SER A 119 20.51 16.92 18.13
C SER A 119 19.14 16.95 18.82
N PRO A 120 18.38 18.06 18.76
CA PRO A 120 17.03 18.14 19.29
C PRO A 120 15.99 17.40 18.42
N SER A 121 16.37 16.96 17.21
CA SER A 121 15.48 16.22 16.30
C SER A 121 15.47 14.73 16.64
N PHE A 122 14.31 14.25 17.10
CA PHE A 122 14.02 12.82 17.31
C PHE A 122 14.12 12.00 16.01
N SER A 123 14.00 12.65 14.85
CA SER A 123 14.36 12.10 13.55
C SER A 123 15.88 12.20 13.37
N ALA A 124 16.54 11.05 13.32
CA ALA A 124 17.89 10.98 12.79
C ALA A 124 17.84 11.36 11.31
N GLY A 125 18.19 12.59 10.97
CA GLY A 125 18.38 13.03 9.60
C GLY A 125 17.60 14.28 9.20
N ILE A 126 18.18 14.98 8.23
CA ILE A 126 17.52 16.04 7.49
C ILE A 126 16.77 15.30 6.38
N LEU A 127 15.43 15.35 6.44
CA LEU A 127 14.60 14.96 5.30
C LEU A 127 14.90 15.95 4.18
N ASP A 128 15.56 15.49 3.12
CA ASP A 128 15.60 16.24 1.87
C ASP A 128 14.17 16.25 1.26
N SER A 129 13.94 17.05 0.24
CA SER A 129 12.61 17.20 -0.36
C SER A 129 12.09 15.96 -1.11
N ASN A 130 12.87 14.87 -1.16
CA ASN A 130 12.60 13.73 -2.02
C ASN A 130 12.53 12.41 -1.23
N THR A 131 12.84 12.39 0.07
CA THR A 131 12.78 11.17 0.90
C THR A 131 11.89 11.35 2.12
N LEU A 132 11.12 10.31 2.46
CA LEU A 132 10.17 10.31 3.57
C LEU A 132 10.48 9.17 4.55
N LEU A 133 10.70 9.49 5.82
CA LEU A 133 10.66 8.47 6.88
C LEU A 133 9.23 7.99 7.05
N HIS A 134 9.03 6.68 7.02
CA HIS A 134 7.68 6.10 6.99
C HIS A 134 7.57 4.78 7.74
N ALA A 135 6.41 4.56 8.37
CA ALA A 135 6.05 3.33 9.05
C ALA A 135 4.88 2.63 8.35
N TRP A 136 4.99 1.32 8.23
CA TRP A 136 3.94 0.42 7.74
C TRP A 136 3.96 -0.86 8.57
N LEU A 137 3.39 -1.96 8.05
CA LEU A 137 3.41 -3.24 8.74
C LEU A 137 3.50 -4.45 7.81
N GLU A 138 3.75 -5.59 8.44
CA GLU A 138 3.52 -6.90 7.85
C GLU A 138 2.64 -7.74 8.79
N TYR A 139 1.82 -8.60 8.21
CA TYR A 139 1.03 -9.57 8.95
C TYR A 139 1.26 -10.99 8.44
N TYR A 140 1.17 -11.99 9.32
CA TYR A 140 1.53 -13.36 9.02
C TYR A 140 0.29 -14.22 8.75
N VAL A 141 0.28 -14.93 7.63
CA VAL A 141 -0.71 -15.96 7.32
C VAL A 141 -0.02 -17.33 7.20
N PRO A 142 -0.49 -18.37 7.91
CA PRO A 142 0.07 -19.70 7.80
C PRO A 142 0.12 -20.20 6.36
N ASN A 143 1.25 -20.82 5.98
CA ASN A 143 1.54 -21.33 4.63
C ASN A 143 1.72 -20.26 3.53
N ILE A 144 1.55 -18.98 3.83
CA ILE A 144 1.84 -17.87 2.91
C ILE A 144 3.09 -17.12 3.37
N GLY A 145 3.17 -16.79 4.66
CA GLY A 145 4.27 -16.04 5.24
C GLY A 145 3.86 -14.64 5.69
N TRP A 146 4.85 -13.74 5.76
CA TRP A 146 4.65 -12.33 6.06
C TRP A 146 4.16 -11.60 4.80
N ILE A 147 3.05 -10.89 4.93
CA ILE A 147 2.39 -10.15 3.88
C ILE A 147 2.48 -8.66 4.25
N PRO A 148 3.11 -7.82 3.41
CA PRO A 148 3.25 -6.40 3.69
C PRO A 148 1.91 -5.67 3.50
N SER A 149 1.71 -4.63 4.28
CA SER A 149 0.57 -3.72 4.10
C SER A 149 0.85 -2.32 4.63
N ASP A 150 0.34 -1.31 3.91
CA ASP A 150 0.41 0.09 4.34
C ASP A 150 -0.96 0.78 4.19
N PRO A 151 -1.70 1.00 5.29
CA PRO A 151 -3.03 1.63 5.25
C PRO A 151 -2.98 3.17 5.13
N THR A 152 -1.80 3.79 5.15
CA THR A 152 -1.64 5.26 5.21
C THR A 152 -2.17 5.96 3.96
N TRP A 153 -2.07 5.30 2.81
CA TRP A 153 -2.30 5.94 1.50
C TRP A 153 -3.69 5.75 0.91
N GLY A 154 -4.61 5.05 1.59
CA GLY A 154 -5.90 4.68 1.02
C GLY A 154 -6.72 5.86 0.47
N SER A 155 -6.61 7.03 1.09
CA SER A 155 -7.28 8.27 0.65
C SER A 155 -6.64 8.96 -0.56
N THR A 156 -5.42 8.58 -0.93
CA THR A 156 -4.64 9.20 -2.03
C THR A 156 -4.77 8.46 -3.36
N GLY A 157 -5.49 7.33 -3.38
CA GLY A 157 -5.67 6.48 -4.56
C GLY A 157 -4.65 5.34 -4.70
N TYR A 158 -3.67 5.25 -3.79
CA TYR A 158 -2.80 4.09 -3.67
C TYR A 158 -3.43 3.02 -2.77
N ASN A 159 -3.20 1.76 -3.14
CA ASN A 159 -3.65 0.61 -2.36
C ASN A 159 -2.48 -0.34 -2.13
N TYR A 160 -1.99 -0.34 -0.89
CA TYR A 160 -0.92 -1.21 -0.43
C TYR A 160 -1.48 -2.32 0.47
N PHE A 161 -2.67 -2.84 0.18
CA PHE A 161 -3.13 -4.07 0.77
C PHE A 161 -2.47 -5.27 0.09
N ASN A 162 -1.66 -6.04 0.83
CA ASN A 162 -0.95 -7.24 0.36
C ASN A 162 0.05 -6.99 -0.77
N TYR A 163 0.48 -5.75 -0.92
CA TYR A 163 1.38 -5.31 -1.97
C TYR A 163 2.33 -4.28 -1.38
N MET A 164 3.59 -4.35 -1.81
CA MET A 164 4.61 -3.35 -1.52
C MET A 164 5.42 -3.15 -2.79
N ASP A 165 5.73 -1.89 -3.11
CA ASP A 165 6.52 -1.55 -4.27
C ASP A 165 8.04 -1.58 -3.95
N PHE A 166 8.85 -1.17 -4.92
CA PHE A 166 10.31 -1.12 -4.79
C PHE A 166 10.82 0.18 -4.17
N ILE A 167 9.95 1.14 -3.84
CA ILE A 167 10.33 2.44 -3.28
C ILE A 167 10.14 2.50 -1.76
N HIS A 168 9.51 1.50 -1.15
CA HIS A 168 9.51 1.28 0.30
C HIS A 168 10.78 0.55 0.74
N LEU A 169 11.79 1.33 1.09
CA LEU A 169 13.08 0.82 1.55
C LEU A 169 13.00 0.48 3.04
N THR A 170 12.78 -0.80 3.32
CA THR A 170 12.68 -1.32 4.69
C THR A 170 14.04 -1.28 5.39
N ALA A 171 14.07 -0.80 6.62
CA ALA A 171 15.31 -0.73 7.37
C ALA A 171 15.22 -1.29 8.79
N ASN A 172 14.01 -1.37 9.35
CA ASN A 172 13.73 -2.11 10.57
C ASN A 172 12.42 -2.90 10.44
N ILE A 173 12.39 -4.09 11.04
CA ILE A 173 11.21 -4.94 11.11
C ILE A 173 11.02 -5.42 12.56
N GLY A 174 9.92 -4.99 13.18
CA GLY A 174 9.45 -5.47 14.48
C GLY A 174 10.31 -5.09 15.68
N ALA A 175 11.28 -4.18 15.55
CA ALA A 175 12.21 -3.85 16.63
C ALA A 175 12.18 -2.36 16.99
N TRP A 176 11.68 -2.08 18.20
CA TRP A 176 12.04 -0.86 18.92
C TRP A 176 13.48 -0.99 19.40
N PHE A 177 14.27 0.07 19.30
CA PHE A 177 15.62 0.09 19.82
C PHE A 177 15.73 1.20 20.86
N GLU A 178 16.39 0.85 21.95
CA GLU A 178 16.82 1.78 22.98
C GLU A 178 18.30 2.07 22.71
N ILE A 179 18.68 3.35 22.73
CA ILE A 179 20.09 3.75 22.68
C ILE A 179 20.53 4.00 24.14
N PRO A 180 21.29 3.09 24.78
CA PRO A 180 21.55 3.15 26.22
C PRO A 180 22.27 4.43 26.69
N SER A 181 23.00 5.11 25.79
CA SER A 181 23.70 6.36 26.06
C SER A 181 22.81 7.62 25.92
N LEU A 182 21.58 7.46 25.44
CA LEU A 182 20.58 8.52 25.31
C LEU A 182 19.45 8.22 26.29
N THR A 183 19.58 8.73 27.51
CA THR A 183 18.55 8.57 28.54
C THR A 183 17.20 9.07 28.02
N ASN A 184 16.19 8.19 28.02
CA ASN A 184 14.77 8.43 27.69
C ASN A 184 14.34 8.40 26.21
N ASN A 185 15.20 8.00 25.26
CA ASN A 185 14.82 8.00 23.84
C ASN A 185 14.65 6.58 23.29
N VAL A 186 13.39 6.14 23.18
CA VAL A 186 12.97 5.00 22.36
C VAL A 186 12.45 5.58 21.04
N SER A 187 13.03 5.19 19.91
CA SER A 187 12.58 5.61 18.58
C SER A 187 12.06 4.42 17.78
N GLU A 188 11.08 4.66 16.92
CA GLU A 188 10.58 3.67 15.96
C GLU A 188 11.44 3.60 14.68
N TYR A 189 12.11 4.70 14.35
CA TYR A 189 13.05 4.80 13.23
C TYR A 189 14.45 4.63 13.80
N SER A 190 15.06 3.46 13.59
CA SER A 190 16.50 3.34 13.82
C SER A 190 17.19 4.44 13.06
N VAL A 191 18.25 5.00 13.62
CA VAL A 191 19.27 5.67 12.82
C VAL A 191 19.53 4.77 11.63
N LEU A 192 19.12 5.18 10.43
CA LEU A 192 19.22 4.37 9.23
C LEU A 192 20.45 4.81 8.46
N PRO A 193 21.43 3.91 8.21
CA PRO A 193 21.62 2.58 8.78
C PRO A 193 22.17 2.62 10.22
N SER A 194 21.84 1.58 11.00
CA SER A 194 22.21 1.47 12.42
C SER A 194 23.63 0.94 12.53
N PRO A 195 24.63 1.72 12.97
CA PRO A 195 25.96 1.18 13.18
C PRO A 195 25.91 0.20 14.35
N VAL A 196 26.13 -1.09 14.07
CA VAL A 196 26.32 -2.10 15.11
C VAL A 196 27.72 -1.91 15.69
N TYR A 197 27.83 -1.50 16.95
CA TYR A 197 29.10 -1.35 17.65
C TYR A 197 29.16 -2.19 18.94
N GLN A 198 30.36 -2.61 19.33
CA GLN A 198 30.63 -3.19 20.64
C GLN A 198 30.91 -2.05 21.65
N ALA A 199 30.37 -2.18 22.87
CA ALA A 199 30.17 -1.10 23.84
C ALA A 199 31.41 -0.24 24.21
N ASN A 200 31.12 1.02 24.61
CA ASN A 200 31.98 2.06 25.24
C ASN A 200 32.56 3.17 24.34
N GLY A 201 32.25 3.22 23.04
CA GLY A 201 32.61 4.36 22.20
C GLY A 201 31.49 5.39 22.11
N VAL A 202 31.86 6.68 22.13
CA VAL A 202 31.01 7.76 21.63
C VAL A 202 31.42 7.98 20.18
N PHE A 203 30.48 7.80 19.25
CA PHE A 203 30.72 7.98 17.83
C PHE A 203 29.77 9.04 17.29
N GLU A 204 30.31 9.97 16.52
CA GLU A 204 29.56 10.83 15.62
C GLU A 204 29.68 10.21 14.24
N TYR A 205 28.57 10.15 13.51
CA TYR A 205 28.59 9.68 12.14
C TYR A 205 27.51 10.39 11.34
N GLU A 206 27.82 10.53 10.06
CA GLU A 206 26.93 11.02 9.03
C GLU A 206 26.71 9.87 8.06
N THR A 207 25.47 9.66 7.65
CA THR A 207 25.16 8.69 6.60
C THR A 207 24.46 9.39 5.44
N LEU A 208 24.96 9.09 4.24
CA LEU A 208 24.28 9.36 2.98
C LEU A 208 23.79 8.04 2.39
N ILE A 209 22.49 7.96 2.10
CA ILE A 209 21.92 6.92 1.26
C ILE A 209 21.57 7.59 -0.07
N HIS A 210 22.31 7.25 -1.12
CA HIS A 210 22.03 7.69 -2.48
C HIS A 210 21.35 6.55 -3.24
N VAL A 211 20.21 6.85 -3.88
CA VAL A 211 19.47 5.93 -4.74
C VAL A 211 19.38 6.52 -6.12
N GLU A 212 19.84 5.76 -7.13
CA GLU A 212 19.76 6.12 -8.55
C GLU A 212 19.07 4.99 -9.33
N VAL A 213 18.14 5.36 -10.22
CA VAL A 213 17.52 4.40 -11.13
C VAL A 213 18.42 4.23 -12.36
N LEU A 214 19.16 3.13 -12.38
CA LEU A 214 20.10 2.82 -13.48
C LEU A 214 19.39 2.25 -14.71
N GLU A 215 18.38 1.41 -14.50
CA GLU A 215 17.62 0.74 -15.54
C GLU A 215 16.22 0.41 -15.01
N VAL A 216 15.23 0.41 -15.89
CA VAL A 216 13.83 0.13 -15.56
C VAL A 216 13.36 -0.99 -16.46
N ASN A 217 13.33 -2.21 -15.94
CA ASN A 217 12.68 -3.37 -16.57
C ASN A 217 11.34 -3.64 -15.91
N LEU A 218 10.54 -2.58 -15.72
CA LEU A 218 9.14 -2.76 -15.40
C LEU A 218 8.50 -3.37 -16.64
N ILE A 219 7.89 -4.54 -16.49
CA ILE A 219 7.01 -5.07 -17.52
C ILE A 219 5.92 -4.01 -17.69
N GLU A 220 6.02 -3.17 -18.72
CA GLU A 220 4.86 -2.43 -19.19
C GLU A 220 3.82 -3.52 -19.45
N ASP A 221 2.76 -3.55 -18.64
CA ASP A 221 1.67 -4.51 -18.82
C ASP A 221 0.84 -4.11 -20.05
N ASN A 222 1.51 -4.13 -21.19
CA ASN A 222 0.97 -4.02 -22.52
C ASN A 222 0.25 -5.32 -22.91
N THR A 223 -0.06 -6.24 -21.97
CA THR A 223 -0.90 -7.41 -22.28
C THR A 223 -2.39 -7.02 -22.33
N ILE A 224 -2.79 -6.00 -21.57
CA ILE A 224 -4.19 -5.53 -21.53
C ILE A 224 -4.61 -4.91 -22.87
N LEU A 225 -3.75 -4.10 -23.48
CA LEU A 225 -4.04 -3.41 -24.75
C LEU A 225 -4.36 -4.38 -25.92
N PRO A 226 -3.54 -5.43 -26.22
CA PRO A 226 -3.86 -6.41 -27.25
C PRO A 226 -5.08 -7.29 -26.88
N ILE A 227 -5.36 -7.53 -25.59
CA ILE A 227 -6.60 -8.21 -25.18
C ILE A 227 -7.83 -7.34 -25.49
N ILE A 228 -7.79 -6.04 -25.17
CA ILE A 228 -8.86 -5.08 -25.49
C ILE A 228 -9.05 -4.99 -27.00
N VAL A 229 -7.96 -4.84 -27.77
CA VAL A 229 -8.00 -4.81 -29.23
C VAL A 229 -8.59 -6.12 -29.79
N GLY A 230 -8.18 -7.27 -29.23
CA GLY A 230 -8.71 -8.59 -29.60
C GLY A 230 -10.22 -8.72 -29.34
N LEU A 231 -10.70 -8.24 -28.19
CA LEU A 231 -12.13 -8.21 -27.85
C LEU A 231 -12.93 -7.30 -28.80
N ILE A 232 -12.40 -6.12 -29.14
CA ILE A 232 -13.05 -5.21 -30.10
C ILE A 232 -13.16 -5.86 -31.48
N ILE A 233 -12.10 -6.52 -31.96
CA ILE A 233 -12.09 -7.24 -33.22
C ILE A 233 -13.13 -8.38 -33.20
N LEU A 234 -13.17 -9.16 -32.12
CA LEU A 234 -14.12 -10.27 -31.96
C LEU A 234 -15.57 -9.79 -31.98
N ILE A 235 -15.91 -8.73 -31.22
CA ILE A 235 -17.26 -8.16 -31.19
C ILE A 235 -17.66 -7.66 -32.57
N THR A 236 -16.75 -6.95 -33.27
CA THR A 236 -17.00 -6.45 -34.63
C THR A 236 -17.29 -7.60 -35.60
N PHE A 237 -16.52 -8.68 -35.52
CA PHE A 237 -16.72 -9.87 -36.35
C PHE A 237 -18.07 -10.55 -36.07
N LEU A 238 -18.46 -10.69 -34.79
CA LEU A 238 -19.76 -11.24 -34.40
C LEU A 238 -20.93 -10.38 -34.90
N VAL A 239 -20.80 -9.05 -34.85
CA VAL A 239 -21.80 -8.12 -35.41
C VAL A 239 -21.94 -8.29 -36.92
N ILE A 240 -20.83 -8.42 -37.65
CA ILE A 240 -20.85 -8.67 -39.10
C ILE A 240 -21.55 -10.00 -39.41
N ILE A 241 -21.21 -11.08 -38.69
CA ILE A 241 -21.89 -12.38 -38.83
C ILE A 241 -23.38 -12.25 -38.56
N TYR A 242 -23.77 -11.56 -37.49
CA TYR A 242 -25.16 -11.36 -37.15
C TYR A 242 -25.93 -10.60 -38.25
N ILE A 243 -25.34 -9.53 -38.78
CA ILE A 243 -25.91 -8.78 -39.91
C ILE A 243 -26.05 -9.68 -41.15
N PHE A 244 -25.06 -10.51 -41.45
CA PHE A 244 -25.08 -11.45 -42.57
C PHE A 244 -26.17 -12.51 -42.42
N ILE A 245 -26.33 -13.09 -41.22
CA ILE A 245 -27.39 -14.06 -40.92
C ILE A 245 -28.77 -13.40 -41.04
N LYS A 246 -28.94 -12.18 -40.51
CA LYS A 246 -30.22 -11.45 -40.54
C LYS A 246 -30.61 -11.04 -41.96
N THR A 247 -29.67 -10.52 -42.74
CA THR A 247 -29.90 -10.15 -44.15
C THR A 247 -30.11 -11.38 -45.04
N GLY A 248 -29.41 -12.49 -44.77
CA GLY A 248 -29.61 -13.77 -45.43
C GLY A 248 -30.99 -14.38 -45.17
N LYS A 249 -31.50 -14.32 -43.94
CA LYS A 249 -32.87 -14.73 -43.60
C LYS A 249 -33.93 -13.88 -44.32
N SER A 250 -33.78 -12.55 -44.28
CA SER A 250 -34.71 -11.62 -44.96
C SER A 250 -34.78 -11.86 -46.48
N LYS A 251 -33.65 -12.14 -47.15
CA LYS A 251 -33.66 -12.51 -48.58
C LYS A 251 -34.37 -13.84 -48.86
N LYS A 252 -34.23 -14.82 -47.96
CA LYS A 252 -34.87 -16.14 -48.11
C LYS A 252 -36.38 -16.05 -47.89
N GLU A 253 -36.84 -15.27 -46.91
CA GLU A 253 -38.25 -14.99 -46.67
C GLU A 253 -38.89 -14.26 -47.86
N ASN A 254 -38.24 -13.21 -48.38
CA ASN A 254 -38.73 -12.51 -49.58
C ASN A 254 -38.81 -13.43 -50.81
N LYS A 255 -37.82 -14.31 -51.03
CA LYS A 255 -37.84 -15.25 -52.16
C LYS A 255 -39.02 -16.24 -52.09
N VAL A 256 -39.33 -16.75 -50.90
CA VAL A 256 -40.48 -17.66 -50.69
C VAL A 256 -41.81 -16.97 -50.95
N MET A 257 -41.93 -15.67 -50.60
CA MET A 257 -43.13 -14.87 -50.92
C MET A 257 -43.33 -14.72 -52.44
N TYR A 258 -42.27 -14.39 -53.19
CA TYR A 258 -42.36 -14.25 -54.66
C TYR A 258 -42.65 -15.58 -55.39
N GLU A 259 -42.10 -16.71 -54.92
CA GLU A 259 -42.39 -18.05 -55.48
C GLU A 259 -43.85 -18.46 -55.21
N ASN A 260 -44.39 -18.18 -54.01
CA ASN A 260 -45.80 -18.49 -53.70
C ASN A 260 -46.80 -17.62 -54.49
N ASP A 261 -46.52 -16.33 -54.70
CA ASP A 261 -47.38 -15.45 -55.52
C ASP A 261 -47.36 -15.83 -57.01
N SER A 262 -46.27 -16.43 -57.50
CA SER A 262 -46.17 -16.90 -58.89
C SER A 262 -46.97 -18.18 -59.17
N LEU A 263 -47.32 -18.95 -58.13
CA LEU A 263 -48.09 -20.19 -58.23
C LEU A 263 -49.61 -19.99 -58.13
N SER A 264 -50.09 -18.79 -57.80
CA SER A 264 -51.53 -18.47 -57.67
C SER A 264 -52.22 -17.99 -58.96
N TYR A 265 -51.52 -17.94 -60.10
CA TYR A 265 -52.08 -17.53 -61.39
C TYR A 265 -51.93 -18.65 -62.44
N THR A 266 -52.62 -19.77 -62.25
CA THR A 266 -52.80 -20.75 -63.33
C THR A 266 -54.12 -21.49 -63.16
N TYR A 267 -55.22 -20.87 -63.62
CA TYR A 267 -56.48 -21.52 -64.02
C TYR A 267 -57.14 -20.66 -65.10
#